data_AF-A0A254RXA4-F1
#
_entry.id   AF-A0A254RXA4-F1
#
_cell.length_a   1.000
_cell.length_b   1.000
_cell.length_c   1.000
_cell.angle_alpha   90.00
_cell.angle_beta   90.00
_cell.angle_gamma   90.00
#
_symmetry.space_group_name_H-M   'P 1'
#
loop_
_entity.id
_entity.type
_entity.pdbx_description
1 polymer ?
#
loop_
_entity_poly.entity_id
_entity_poly.type
_entity_poly.pdbx_seq_one_letter_code
_entity_poly.pdbx_strand_id
1 'polypeptide(L)'
;MKKIPFFTILISLCCSLSFAQETLTVYKKTATGIDENTPAGSLVFTDQIRELPPPMDSVKKVIVVKDSIEVKDRKGNVKKDKKGRPKYKVKKRRVTIWEKVEPKEPPRFVPIQCKLGEVWVKRADLARFQQASIDLSGEYASSTGSVFLKKSPTNPRYFSFVIQNGPFGYRAELEASNLELREANGHARLTYSEEGCTVDIAIADRKVRVAQRGCNEYNSGKYKLEGEYNNYKGNRRTVETFNMPEQSFKYKKYLWCGSGFDSCEKVKDDNGVVTITWSKGGNGFIERAAGDDVHTYRPFEHVIPHKRDFYNGEKPIAIKTKRTDMAGEWMIWYFYPNAQRFKMVRAGMREDIAYMEIYE
;
A
#
# COMPACT_ATOMS: atom_id res chain seq x y z
N MET A 1 -19.32 -42.01 16.20
CA MET A 1 -18.79 -40.65 15.95
C MET A 1 -17.43 -40.78 15.27
N LYS A 2 -17.31 -40.35 14.00
CA LYS A 2 -16.05 -40.44 13.23
C LYS A 2 -15.05 -39.45 13.83
N LYS A 3 -13.90 -39.97 14.30
CA LYS A 3 -12.78 -39.16 14.77
C LYS A 3 -12.24 -38.36 13.58
N ILE A 4 -12.57 -37.07 13.51
CA ILE A 4 -11.90 -36.15 12.59
C ILE A 4 -10.46 -36.06 13.11
N PRO A 5 -9.44 -36.48 12.34
CA PRO A 5 -8.08 -36.48 12.84
C PRO A 5 -7.65 -35.02 13.02
N PHE A 6 -7.19 -34.70 14.23
CA PHE A 6 -6.67 -33.39 14.65
C PHE A 6 -5.68 -32.76 13.65
N PHE A 7 -5.02 -33.61 12.84
CA PHE A 7 -4.14 -33.23 11.74
C PHE A 7 -4.80 -32.41 10.62
N THR A 8 -6.06 -32.67 10.26
CA THR A 8 -6.74 -31.92 9.18
C THR A 8 -7.09 -30.50 9.61
N ILE A 9 -7.35 -30.28 10.91
CA ILE A 9 -7.60 -28.95 11.48
C ILE A 9 -6.29 -28.14 11.54
N LEU A 10 -5.16 -28.80 11.87
CA LEU A 10 -3.85 -28.15 11.92
C LEU A 10 -3.35 -27.70 10.53
N ILE A 11 -3.57 -28.52 9.49
CA ILE A 11 -3.20 -28.19 8.10
C ILE A 11 -4.08 -27.05 7.55
N SER A 12 -5.38 -27.05 7.88
CA SER A 12 -6.30 -25.95 7.55
C SER A 12 -5.88 -24.63 8.21
N LEU A 13 -5.42 -24.68 9.47
CA LEU A 13 -4.92 -23.50 10.18
C LEU A 13 -3.64 -22.93 9.55
N CYS A 14 -2.70 -23.78 9.12
CA CYS A 14 -1.46 -23.34 8.49
C CYS A 14 -1.66 -22.78 7.08
N CYS A 15 -2.66 -23.27 6.32
CA CYS A 15 -2.98 -22.74 4.98
C CYS A 15 -3.63 -21.34 5.01
N SER A 16 -4.17 -20.91 6.16
CA SER A 16 -4.75 -19.56 6.33
C SER A 16 -3.70 -18.45 6.56
N LEU A 17 -2.42 -18.81 6.70
CA LEU A 17 -1.29 -17.88 6.83
C LEU A 17 -0.55 -17.63 5.51
N SER A 18 -1.11 -18.04 4.36
CA SER A 18 -0.61 -17.65 3.05
C SER A 18 -0.88 -16.17 2.81
N PHE A 19 -0.08 -15.35 3.46
CA PHE A 19 -0.02 -13.92 3.23
C PHE A 19 0.43 -13.69 1.80
N ALA A 20 -0.22 -12.73 1.11
CA ALA A 20 0.17 -12.24 -0.20
C ALA A 20 1.51 -11.48 -0.10
N GLN A 21 2.57 -12.20 0.21
CA GLN A 21 3.93 -11.71 0.16
C GLN A 21 4.33 -11.74 -1.31
N GLU A 22 4.61 -10.57 -1.90
CA GLU A 22 5.17 -10.53 -3.24
C GLU A 22 6.51 -11.29 -3.24
N THR A 23 6.56 -12.38 -4.01
CA THR A 23 7.75 -13.22 -4.15
C THR A 23 8.33 -13.05 -5.54
N LEU A 24 9.67 -13.04 -5.64
CA LEU A 24 10.38 -13.02 -6.91
C LEU A 24 10.75 -14.45 -7.30
N THR A 25 10.14 -14.97 -8.37
CA THR A 25 10.49 -16.28 -8.92
C THR A 25 11.86 -16.24 -9.58
N VAL A 26 12.71 -17.21 -9.25
CA VAL A 26 14.06 -17.35 -9.82
C VAL A 26 14.18 -18.63 -10.66
N TYR A 27 15.06 -18.61 -11.66
CA TYR A 27 15.24 -19.67 -12.63
C TYR A 27 16.70 -20.10 -12.73
N LYS A 28 16.95 -21.35 -13.12
CA LYS A 28 18.28 -21.84 -13.50
C LYS A 28 18.42 -21.78 -15.01
N LYS A 29 19.62 -21.40 -15.47
CA LYS A 29 19.98 -21.45 -16.89
C LYS A 29 20.62 -22.81 -17.19
N THR A 30 20.07 -23.54 -18.15
CA THR A 30 20.61 -24.81 -18.67
C THR A 30 21.27 -24.56 -20.03
N ALA A 31 21.85 -25.61 -20.62
CA ALA A 31 22.46 -25.55 -21.95
C ALA A 31 21.47 -25.16 -23.07
N THR A 32 20.18 -25.39 -22.87
CA THR A 32 19.10 -25.08 -23.83
C THR A 32 18.45 -23.72 -23.58
N GLY A 33 18.81 -23.01 -22.51
CA GLY A 33 18.26 -21.69 -22.17
C GLY A 33 17.75 -21.63 -20.73
N ILE A 34 16.84 -20.70 -20.47
CA ILE A 34 16.17 -20.57 -19.17
C ILE A 34 14.80 -21.24 -19.29
N ASP A 35 14.54 -22.25 -18.45
CA ASP A 35 13.25 -22.93 -18.41
C ASP A 35 12.29 -22.22 -17.43
N GLU A 36 11.22 -21.64 -17.97
CA GLU A 36 10.20 -20.95 -17.18
C GLU A 36 9.22 -21.90 -16.49
N ASN A 37 9.10 -23.14 -16.96
CA ASN A 37 8.17 -24.12 -16.42
C ASN A 37 8.66 -24.75 -15.11
N THR A 38 9.97 -24.68 -14.85
CA THR A 38 10.60 -25.29 -13.69
C THR A 38 11.37 -24.23 -12.87
N PRO A 39 10.70 -23.46 -12.01
CA PRO A 39 11.35 -22.48 -11.15
C PRO A 39 12.39 -23.12 -10.24
N ALA A 40 13.52 -22.44 -10.06
CA ALA A 40 14.56 -22.87 -9.12
C ALA A 40 14.21 -22.53 -7.67
N GLY A 41 13.28 -21.60 -7.46
CA GLY A 41 12.78 -21.19 -6.15
C GLY A 41 12.12 -19.81 -6.19
N SER A 42 11.94 -19.21 -5.02
CA SER A 42 11.43 -17.86 -4.85
C SER A 42 12.21 -17.09 -3.79
N LEU A 43 12.29 -15.77 -3.98
CA LEU A 43 12.87 -14.82 -3.03
C LEU A 43 11.77 -13.96 -2.41
N VAL A 44 11.97 -13.57 -1.16
CA VAL A 44 11.12 -12.65 -0.41
C VAL A 44 11.85 -11.31 -0.24
N PHE A 45 11.11 -10.22 -0.02
CA PHE A 45 11.67 -8.85 0.02
C PHE A 45 12.82 -8.62 1.02
N THR A 46 13.00 -9.50 2.01
CA THR A 46 14.14 -9.45 2.96
C THR A 46 15.42 -10.08 2.41
N ASP A 47 15.34 -10.81 1.30
CA ASP A 47 16.50 -11.46 0.69
C ASP A 47 17.37 -10.43 -0.02
N GLN A 48 18.68 -10.46 0.25
CA GLN A 48 19.64 -9.63 -0.47
C GLN A 48 19.82 -10.12 -1.90
N ILE A 49 19.70 -9.18 -2.86
CA ILE A 49 19.85 -9.43 -4.29
C ILE A 49 20.88 -8.46 -4.85
N ARG A 50 21.85 -8.99 -5.59
CA ARG A 50 22.78 -8.21 -6.40
C ARG A 50 22.61 -8.57 -7.86
N GLU A 51 22.25 -7.59 -8.68
CA GLU A 51 22.20 -7.77 -10.14
C GLU A 51 23.62 -7.94 -10.69
N LEU A 52 23.81 -8.95 -11.53
CA LEU A 52 25.06 -9.23 -12.23
C LEU A 52 24.99 -8.63 -13.65
N PRO A 53 26.13 -8.27 -14.25
CA PRO A 53 26.14 -7.68 -15.58
C PRO A 53 25.45 -8.60 -16.60
N PRO A 54 24.65 -8.05 -17.53
CA PRO A 54 23.98 -8.85 -18.54
C PRO A 54 25.00 -9.55 -19.45
N PRO A 55 24.70 -10.76 -19.93
CA PRO A 55 25.57 -11.46 -20.87
C PRO A 55 25.71 -10.66 -22.17
N MET A 56 26.92 -10.59 -22.72
CA MET A 56 27.20 -9.93 -24.00
C MET A 56 26.66 -10.75 -25.19
N ASP A 57 26.13 -10.07 -26.20
CA ASP A 57 25.69 -10.68 -27.45
C ASP A 57 26.88 -10.92 -28.39
N SER A 58 26.85 -12.04 -29.13
CA SER A 58 27.85 -12.32 -30.16
C SER A 58 27.33 -11.87 -31.53
N VAL A 59 27.85 -10.77 -32.04
CA VAL A 59 27.42 -10.19 -33.31
C VAL A 59 28.40 -10.58 -34.42
N LYS A 60 27.85 -11.10 -35.52
CA LYS A 60 28.61 -11.44 -36.74
C LYS A 60 28.95 -10.16 -37.50
N LYS A 61 30.21 -9.71 -37.45
CA LYS A 61 30.71 -8.63 -38.31
C LYS A 61 31.49 -9.19 -39.50
N VAL A 62 31.12 -8.75 -40.69
CA VAL A 62 31.87 -9.05 -41.92
C VAL A 62 32.81 -7.89 -42.19
N ILE A 63 34.11 -8.12 -42.00
CA ILE A 63 35.16 -7.14 -42.28
C ILE A 63 35.80 -7.48 -43.62
N VAL A 64 36.06 -6.45 -44.44
CA VAL A 64 36.77 -6.62 -45.71
C VAL A 64 38.25 -6.34 -45.47
N VAL A 65 39.04 -7.41 -45.36
CA VAL A 65 40.50 -7.31 -45.24
C VAL A 65 41.10 -7.13 -46.64
N LYS A 66 42.09 -6.24 -46.76
CA LYS A 66 42.81 -5.97 -48.00
C LYS A 66 44.18 -6.63 -47.92
N ASP A 67 44.39 -7.71 -48.67
CA ASP A 67 45.68 -8.38 -48.76
C ASP A 67 46.39 -7.92 -50.05
N SER A 68 47.66 -7.52 -49.94
CA SER A 68 48.50 -7.21 -51.10
C SER A 68 49.16 -8.50 -51.60
N ILE A 69 48.75 -8.98 -52.78
CA ILE A 69 49.26 -10.22 -53.37
C ILE A 69 50.13 -9.88 -54.58
N GLU A 70 51.28 -10.53 -54.72
CA GLU A 70 52.15 -10.38 -55.88
C GLU A 70 51.49 -10.88 -57.16
N VAL A 71 51.53 -10.08 -58.21
CA VAL A 71 50.97 -10.43 -59.52
C VAL A 71 51.96 -11.33 -60.24
N LYS A 72 51.62 -12.60 -60.44
CA LYS A 72 52.43 -13.55 -61.21
C LYS A 72 51.98 -13.64 -62.67
N ASP A 73 52.88 -13.97 -63.59
CA ASP A 73 52.58 -14.27 -64.99
C ASP A 73 52.06 -15.71 -65.18
N ARG A 74 51.70 -16.09 -66.42
CA ARG A 74 51.18 -17.45 -66.73
C ARG A 74 52.19 -18.58 -66.45
N LYS A 75 53.47 -18.26 -66.26
CA LYS A 75 54.55 -19.20 -65.96
C LYS A 75 54.95 -19.17 -64.47
N GLY A 76 54.26 -18.39 -63.64
CA GLY A 76 54.49 -18.32 -62.19
C GLY A 76 55.52 -17.27 -61.73
N ASN A 77 56.09 -16.47 -62.64
CA ASN A 77 57.10 -15.47 -62.29
C ASN A 77 56.45 -14.15 -61.84
N VAL A 78 57.05 -13.47 -60.87
CA VAL A 78 56.54 -12.19 -60.33
C VAL A 78 56.65 -11.10 -61.40
N LYS A 79 55.51 -10.54 -61.82
CA LYS A 79 55.47 -9.41 -62.75
C LYS A 79 56.06 -8.18 -62.08
N LYS A 80 57.02 -7.56 -62.75
CA LYS A 80 57.65 -6.32 -62.31
C LYS A 80 56.94 -5.10 -62.95
N ASP A 81 56.94 -3.98 -62.26
CA ASP A 81 56.47 -2.70 -62.79
C ASP A 81 57.50 -2.09 -63.76
N LYS A 82 57.17 -0.91 -64.33
CA LYS A 82 58.05 -0.21 -65.30
C LYS A 82 59.39 0.25 -64.68
N LYS A 83 59.56 0.14 -63.35
CA LYS A 83 60.77 0.48 -62.59
C LYS A 83 61.48 -0.77 -62.03
N GLY A 84 61.08 -1.97 -62.45
CA GLY A 84 61.70 -3.24 -62.05
C GLY A 84 61.28 -3.80 -60.69
N ARG A 85 60.29 -3.20 -60.01
CA ARG A 85 59.83 -3.63 -58.67
C ARG A 85 58.66 -4.62 -58.78
N PRO A 86 58.49 -5.56 -57.83
CA PRO A 86 57.35 -6.49 -57.81
C PRO A 86 56.00 -5.75 -57.86
N LYS A 87 55.14 -6.15 -58.79
CA LYS A 87 53.81 -5.56 -58.94
C LYS A 87 52.85 -6.27 -57.99
N TYR A 88 52.32 -5.53 -57.02
CA TYR A 88 51.30 -6.03 -56.09
C TYR A 88 49.89 -5.66 -56.57
N LYS A 89 48.93 -6.55 -56.33
CA LYS A 89 47.49 -6.29 -56.51
C LYS A 89 46.81 -6.46 -55.15
N VAL A 90 46.00 -5.47 -54.78
CA VAL A 90 45.17 -5.55 -53.57
C VAL A 90 43.99 -6.47 -53.87
N LYS A 91 43.90 -7.60 -53.16
CA LYS A 91 42.75 -8.49 -53.18
C LYS A 91 41.96 -8.27 -51.89
N LYS A 92 40.67 -7.92 -52.04
CA LYS A 92 39.74 -7.81 -50.92
C LYS A 92 39.22 -9.20 -50.57
N ARG A 93 39.37 -9.64 -49.32
CA ARG A 93 38.77 -10.86 -48.78
C ARG A 93 37.78 -10.49 -47.69
N ARG A 94 36.57 -11.05 -47.75
CA ARG A 94 35.59 -10.94 -46.67
C ARG A 94 35.96 -11.95 -45.59
N VAL A 95 36.18 -11.47 -44.37
CA VAL A 95 36.43 -12.29 -43.18
C VAL A 95 35.28 -12.04 -42.21
N THR A 96 34.74 -13.12 -41.67
CA THR A 96 33.70 -13.04 -40.64
C THR A 96 34.37 -13.10 -39.28
N ILE A 97 34.12 -12.12 -38.42
CA ILE A 97 34.57 -12.09 -37.03
C ILE A 97 33.34 -12.00 -36.13
N TRP A 98 33.35 -12.73 -35.02
CA TRP A 98 32.34 -12.63 -33.98
C TRP A 98 32.85 -11.69 -32.90
N GLU A 99 32.15 -10.58 -32.69
CA GLU A 99 32.48 -9.60 -31.66
C GLU A 99 31.46 -9.71 -30.53
N LYS A 100 31.94 -9.65 -29.28
CA LYS A 100 31.06 -9.55 -28.11
C LYS A 100 30.66 -8.09 -27.95
N VAL A 101 29.37 -7.80 -28.05
CA VAL A 101 28.82 -6.44 -27.99
C VAL A 101 27.78 -6.42 -26.88
N GLU A 102 27.61 -5.28 -26.22
CA GLU A 102 26.50 -5.10 -25.29
C GLU A 102 25.16 -5.25 -26.01
N PRO A 103 24.17 -5.92 -25.40
CA PRO A 103 22.84 -6.07 -26.00
C PRO A 103 22.22 -4.71 -26.26
N LYS A 104 21.69 -4.52 -27.48
CA LYS A 104 21.02 -3.25 -27.87
C LYS A 104 19.65 -3.09 -27.19
N GLU A 105 19.01 -4.20 -26.83
CA GLU A 105 17.74 -4.24 -26.11
C GLU A 105 17.96 -4.77 -24.69
N PRO A 106 17.20 -4.28 -23.69
CA PRO A 106 17.29 -4.79 -22.33
C PRO A 106 16.92 -6.28 -22.32
N PRO A 107 17.78 -7.15 -21.76
CA PRO A 107 17.53 -8.59 -21.81
C PRO A 107 16.29 -8.95 -20.99
N ARG A 108 15.50 -9.89 -21.51
CA ARG A 108 14.30 -10.42 -20.83
C ARG A 108 14.64 -11.02 -19.47
N PHE A 109 15.80 -11.67 -19.37
CA PHE A 109 16.32 -12.24 -18.13
C PHE A 109 17.66 -11.63 -17.77
N VAL A 110 17.86 -11.39 -16.48
CA VAL A 110 19.12 -10.90 -15.93
C VAL A 110 19.65 -11.89 -14.89
N PRO A 111 20.98 -12.12 -14.85
CA PRO A 111 21.59 -12.89 -13.80
C PRO A 111 21.60 -12.08 -12.50
N ILE A 112 21.33 -12.74 -11.38
CA ILE A 112 21.39 -12.16 -10.04
C ILE A 112 22.17 -13.10 -9.12
N GLN A 113 22.83 -12.51 -8.13
CA GLN A 113 23.43 -13.21 -7.00
C GLN A 113 22.49 -13.07 -5.78
N CYS A 114 22.11 -14.19 -5.17
CA CYS A 114 21.25 -14.24 -3.99
C CYS A 114 21.60 -15.44 -3.09
N LYS A 115 20.79 -15.70 -2.05
CA LYS A 115 20.96 -16.86 -1.14
C LYS A 115 20.91 -18.23 -1.84
N LEU A 116 20.30 -18.31 -3.02
CA LEU A 116 20.22 -19.52 -3.86
C LEU A 116 21.41 -19.66 -4.83
N GLY A 117 22.40 -18.78 -4.73
CA GLY A 117 23.55 -18.69 -5.64
C GLY A 117 23.30 -17.76 -6.82
N GLU A 118 23.99 -18.03 -7.93
CA GLU A 118 23.79 -17.34 -9.21
C GLU A 118 22.57 -17.94 -9.93
N VAL A 119 21.53 -17.11 -10.09
CA VAL A 119 20.25 -17.50 -10.70
C VAL A 119 19.80 -16.41 -11.67
N TRP A 120 18.77 -16.72 -12.48
CA TRP A 120 18.25 -15.81 -13.48
C TRP A 120 16.83 -15.39 -13.12
N VAL A 121 16.50 -14.12 -13.35
CA VAL A 121 15.16 -13.57 -13.10
C VAL A 121 14.69 -12.77 -14.30
N LYS A 122 13.36 -12.70 -14.50
CA LYS A 122 12.80 -11.81 -15.50
C LYS A 122 13.09 -10.37 -15.09
N ARG A 123 13.60 -9.57 -16.02
CA ARG A 123 13.98 -8.18 -15.74
C ARG A 123 12.79 -7.34 -15.25
N ALA A 124 11.61 -7.56 -15.83
CA ALA A 124 10.38 -6.89 -15.39
C ALA A 124 9.97 -7.28 -13.97
N ASP A 125 10.20 -8.54 -13.57
CA ASP A 125 9.84 -9.02 -12.22
C ASP A 125 10.84 -8.52 -11.19
N LEU A 126 12.14 -8.51 -11.53
CA LEU A 126 13.16 -7.92 -10.68
C LEU A 126 12.90 -6.42 -10.44
N ALA A 127 12.56 -5.67 -11.49
CA ALA A 127 12.24 -4.25 -11.37
C ALA A 127 11.02 -4.02 -10.47
N ARG A 128 9.94 -4.80 -10.65
CA ARG A 128 8.77 -4.75 -9.77
C ARG A 128 9.11 -5.11 -8.33
N PHE A 129 9.89 -6.16 -8.13
CA PHE A 129 10.31 -6.61 -6.80
C PHE A 129 11.22 -5.60 -6.10
N GLN A 130 12.15 -4.96 -6.82
CA GLN A 130 12.98 -3.87 -6.28
C GLN A 130 12.15 -2.62 -5.96
N GLN A 131 11.18 -2.28 -6.81
CA GLN A 131 10.28 -1.16 -6.54
C GLN A 131 9.41 -1.45 -5.30
N ALA A 132 8.87 -2.66 -5.19
CA ALA A 132 8.10 -3.10 -4.04
C ALA A 132 8.95 -3.21 -2.77
N SER A 133 10.21 -3.64 -2.87
CA SER A 133 11.11 -3.76 -1.72
C SER A 133 11.43 -2.41 -1.09
N ILE A 134 11.44 -1.33 -1.89
CA ILE A 134 11.61 0.07 -1.44
C ILE A 134 10.28 0.67 -0.95
N ASP A 135 9.13 0.19 -1.43
CA ASP A 135 7.84 0.71 -1.01
C ASP A 135 7.52 0.32 0.45
N LEU A 136 7.37 1.36 1.28
CA LEU A 136 7.00 1.26 2.69
C LEU A 136 5.48 1.27 2.90
N SER A 137 4.68 1.34 1.82
CA SER A 137 3.23 1.30 1.91
C SER A 137 2.73 -0.07 2.36
N GLY A 138 1.72 -0.11 3.21
CA GLY A 138 1.05 -1.32 3.66
C GLY A 138 0.66 -1.30 5.13
N GLU A 139 0.11 -2.42 5.58
CA GLU A 139 -0.26 -2.66 6.97
C GLU A 139 0.95 -3.20 7.76
N TYR A 140 1.26 -2.56 8.88
CA TYR A 140 2.21 -3.02 9.90
C TYR A 140 1.43 -3.35 11.14
N ALA A 141 1.42 -4.62 11.54
CA ALA A 141 0.60 -5.10 12.64
C ALA A 141 1.41 -5.42 13.90
N SER A 142 0.73 -5.33 15.03
CA SER A 142 1.12 -5.82 16.35
C SER A 142 0.06 -6.81 16.84
N SER A 143 0.17 -7.27 18.09
CA SER A 143 -0.85 -8.12 18.72
C SER A 143 -2.16 -7.38 19.01
N THR A 144 -2.13 -6.05 19.13
CA THR A 144 -3.27 -5.25 19.59
C THR A 144 -3.76 -4.23 18.56
N GLY A 145 -3.02 -3.99 17.48
CA GLY A 145 -3.35 -2.96 16.50
C GLY A 145 -2.51 -2.99 15.25
N SER A 146 -2.76 -2.03 14.36
CA SER A 146 -2.05 -1.85 13.10
C SER A 146 -1.73 -0.38 12.82
N VAL A 147 -0.64 -0.15 12.10
CA VAL A 147 -0.29 1.10 11.42
C VAL A 147 -0.37 0.86 9.93
N PHE A 148 -1.17 1.65 9.22
CA PHE A 148 -1.25 1.62 7.77
C PHE A 148 -0.47 2.80 7.23
N LEU A 149 0.47 2.54 6.33
CA LEU A 149 1.20 3.56 5.59
C LEU A 149 0.74 3.56 4.15
N LYS A 150 0.46 4.74 3.61
CA LYS A 150 0.03 4.92 2.23
C LYS A 150 0.84 6.01 1.56
N LYS A 151 1.64 5.64 0.57
CA LYS A 151 2.36 6.59 -0.27
C LYS A 151 1.38 7.43 -1.09
N SER A 152 1.65 8.73 -1.20
CA SER A 152 0.83 9.63 -2.02
C SER A 152 0.94 9.23 -3.50
N PRO A 153 -0.19 9.15 -4.22
CA PRO A 153 -0.19 8.80 -5.65
C PRO A 153 0.41 9.90 -6.52
N THR A 154 0.45 11.14 -6.04
CA THR A 154 0.91 12.31 -6.78
C THR A 154 2.32 12.74 -6.41
N ASN A 155 2.80 12.40 -5.20
CA ASN A 155 4.14 12.77 -4.78
C ASN A 155 4.80 11.67 -3.92
N PRO A 156 5.88 11.03 -4.41
CA PRO A 156 6.49 9.89 -3.74
C PRO A 156 7.18 10.22 -2.40
N ARG A 157 7.38 11.50 -2.08
CA ARG A 157 7.96 11.94 -0.79
C ARG A 157 6.92 12.04 0.34
N TYR A 158 5.64 12.07 0.00
CA TYR A 158 4.58 12.22 1.00
C TYR A 158 3.87 10.89 1.27
N PHE A 159 3.55 10.68 2.54
CA PHE A 159 2.81 9.54 3.03
C PHE A 159 1.63 10.00 3.88
N SER A 160 0.57 9.21 3.87
CA SER A 160 -0.46 9.22 4.89
C SER A 160 -0.22 8.04 5.83
N PHE A 161 -0.54 8.21 7.11
CA PHE A 161 -0.60 7.11 8.04
C PHE A 161 -1.97 7.03 8.71
N VAL A 162 -2.33 5.82 9.09
CA VAL A 162 -3.45 5.53 9.99
C VAL A 162 -2.93 4.63 11.10
N ILE A 163 -3.08 5.02 12.35
CA ILE A 163 -2.78 4.21 13.52
C ILE A 163 -4.11 3.76 14.11
N GLN A 164 -4.26 2.45 14.37
CA GLN A 164 -5.44 1.88 15.04
C GLN A 164 -4.98 0.81 16.03
N ASN A 165 -5.12 1.08 17.33
CA ASN A 165 -4.70 0.18 18.40
C ASN A 165 -5.84 -0.09 19.38
N GLY A 166 -6.27 -1.35 19.48
CA GLY A 166 -7.44 -1.78 20.25
C GLY A 166 -8.66 -2.10 19.38
N PRO A 167 -9.75 -2.60 20.01
CA PRO A 167 -10.99 -2.94 19.31
C PRO A 167 -11.80 -1.70 18.91
N PHE A 168 -12.67 -1.85 17.91
CA PHE A 168 -13.62 -0.81 17.50
C PHE A 168 -14.45 -0.28 18.69
N GLY A 169 -14.64 1.04 18.76
CA GLY A 169 -15.35 1.70 19.87
C GLY A 169 -14.52 1.91 21.15
N TYR A 170 -13.35 1.27 21.26
CA TYR A 170 -12.42 1.45 22.39
C TYR A 170 -10.95 1.36 21.94
N ARG A 171 -10.63 2.05 20.84
CA ARG A 171 -9.28 2.05 20.24
C ARG A 171 -8.63 3.42 20.34
N ALA A 172 -7.31 3.40 20.54
CA ALA A 172 -6.48 4.55 20.25
C ALA A 172 -6.28 4.62 18.73
N GLU A 173 -6.60 5.75 18.13
CA GLU A 173 -6.51 5.90 16.68
C GLU A 173 -6.22 7.33 16.26
N LEU A 174 -5.51 7.47 15.15
CA LEU A 174 -5.13 8.75 14.56
C LEU A 174 -4.88 8.55 13.07
N GLU A 175 -5.39 9.47 12.25
CA GLU A 175 -5.09 9.56 10.84
C GLU A 175 -4.43 10.91 10.53
N ALA A 176 -3.35 10.87 9.76
CA ALA A 176 -2.70 12.06 9.26
C ALA A 176 -2.25 11.83 7.81
N SER A 177 -2.37 12.88 7.00
CA SER A 177 -2.10 12.82 5.56
C SER A 177 -1.07 13.86 5.13
N ASN A 178 -0.46 13.63 3.97
CA ASN A 178 0.53 14.53 3.35
C ASN A 178 1.74 14.83 4.25
N LEU A 179 2.25 13.79 4.92
CA LEU A 179 3.45 13.90 5.75
C LEU A 179 4.70 13.57 4.95
N GLU A 180 5.70 14.44 5.03
CA GLU A 180 6.96 14.24 4.31
C GLU A 180 7.78 13.13 4.98
N LEU A 181 8.16 12.13 4.18
CA LEU A 181 9.09 11.09 4.59
C LEU A 181 10.51 11.65 4.62
N ARG A 182 11.14 11.61 5.79
CA ARG A 182 12.53 12.04 5.98
C ARG A 182 13.42 10.82 6.25
N GLU A 183 14.58 10.78 5.61
CA GLU A 183 15.60 9.78 5.91
C GLU A 183 16.56 10.32 6.97
N ALA A 184 16.74 9.58 8.06
CA ALA A 184 17.69 9.91 9.11
C ALA A 184 18.35 8.63 9.64
N ASN A 185 19.68 8.57 9.64
CA ASN A 185 20.47 7.42 10.12
C ASN A 185 20.09 6.08 9.46
N GLY A 186 19.73 6.08 8.17
CA GLY A 186 19.29 4.85 7.46
C GLY A 186 17.88 4.38 7.84
N HIS A 187 17.10 5.22 8.51
CA HIS A 187 15.70 4.95 8.85
C HIS A 187 14.79 6.00 8.20
N ALA A 188 13.62 5.56 7.75
CA ALA A 188 12.61 6.48 7.26
C ALA A 188 11.76 6.97 8.43
N ARG A 189 11.46 8.26 8.48
CA ARG A 189 10.74 8.90 9.58
C ARG A 189 9.60 9.78 9.07
N LEU A 190 8.49 9.72 9.77
CA LEU A 190 7.33 10.60 9.61
C LEU A 190 7.04 11.24 10.97
N THR A 191 6.84 12.55 10.99
CA THR A 191 6.45 13.27 12.20
C THR A 191 5.16 14.02 11.92
N TYR A 192 4.17 13.83 12.77
CA TYR A 192 2.94 14.60 12.81
C TYR A 192 2.89 15.38 14.12
N SER A 193 2.48 16.64 14.06
CA SER A 193 2.34 17.48 15.23
C SER A 193 1.13 18.39 15.06
N GLU A 194 0.31 18.45 16.10
CA GLU A 194 -0.75 19.43 16.29
C GLU A 194 -0.76 19.87 17.76
N GLU A 195 -1.65 20.79 18.12
CA GLU A 195 -1.72 21.29 19.48
C GLU A 195 -1.91 20.14 20.49
N GLY A 196 -0.98 20.02 21.43
CA GLY A 196 -1.03 19.01 22.49
C GLY A 196 -0.76 17.57 22.05
N CYS A 197 -0.51 17.26 20.78
CA CYS A 197 -0.17 15.91 20.33
C CYS A 197 0.93 15.90 19.27
N THR A 198 1.97 15.11 19.49
CA THR A 198 3.01 14.84 18.49
C THR A 198 3.23 13.34 18.38
N VAL A 199 3.26 12.84 17.15
CA VAL A 199 3.48 11.43 16.83
C VAL A 199 4.67 11.31 15.90
N ASP A 200 5.66 10.53 16.32
CA ASP A 200 6.86 10.21 15.56
C ASP A 200 6.80 8.74 15.15
N ILE A 201 6.84 8.47 13.85
CA ILE A 201 6.87 7.12 13.27
C ILE A 201 8.25 6.90 12.68
N ALA A 202 8.96 5.88 13.16
CA ALA A 202 10.22 5.41 12.60
C ALA A 202 10.02 4.06 11.91
N ILE A 203 10.58 3.93 10.71
CA ILE A 203 10.48 2.76 9.86
C ILE A 203 11.88 2.26 9.55
N ALA A 204 12.17 1.03 9.97
CA ALA A 204 13.44 0.35 9.73
C ALA A 204 13.17 -1.13 9.50
N ASP A 205 13.76 -1.74 8.46
CA ASP A 205 13.63 -3.18 8.17
C ASP A 205 12.17 -3.69 8.15
N ARG A 206 11.26 -2.87 7.59
CA ARG A 206 9.79 -3.10 7.59
C ARG A 206 9.19 -3.35 8.98
N LYS A 207 9.78 -2.74 9.99
CA LYS A 207 9.22 -2.60 11.34
C LYS A 207 8.88 -1.14 11.56
N VAL A 208 7.73 -0.91 12.15
CA VAL A 208 7.26 0.43 12.49
C VAL A 208 7.31 0.59 14.00
N ARG A 209 7.94 1.67 14.46
CA ARG A 209 7.88 2.12 15.84
C ARG A 209 7.19 3.46 15.90
N VAL A 210 6.16 3.55 16.72
CA VAL A 210 5.41 4.77 16.97
C VAL A 210 5.74 5.27 18.36
N ALA A 211 6.15 6.54 18.45
CA ALA A 211 6.27 7.27 19.71
C ALA A 211 5.25 8.42 19.71
N GLN A 212 4.67 8.69 20.88
CA GLN A 212 3.70 9.77 21.05
C GLN A 212 4.13 10.72 22.18
N ARG A 213 3.77 12.00 22.08
CA ARG A 213 3.94 13.01 23.13
C ARG A 213 2.67 13.84 23.23
N GLY A 214 2.07 13.91 24.43
CA GLY A 214 0.87 14.71 24.70
C GLY A 214 -0.47 14.16 24.18
N CYS A 215 -0.48 13.11 23.34
CA CYS A 215 -1.67 12.56 22.65
C CYS A 215 -2.69 11.82 23.54
N ASN A 216 -2.95 12.30 24.75
CA ASN A 216 -3.83 11.62 25.71
C ASN A 216 -5.26 11.48 25.22
N GLU A 217 -5.77 12.49 24.50
CA GLU A 217 -7.15 12.52 23.98
C GLU A 217 -7.37 11.48 22.88
N TYR A 218 -6.32 11.08 22.16
CA TYR A 218 -6.40 10.04 21.15
C TYR A 218 -6.34 8.62 21.73
N ASN A 219 -5.81 8.46 22.94
CA ASN A 219 -5.70 7.18 23.62
C ASN A 219 -7.08 6.70 24.09
N SER A 220 -7.23 5.39 24.31
CA SER A 220 -8.47 4.80 24.81
C SER A 220 -8.18 3.75 25.87
N GLY A 221 -8.42 4.08 27.13
CA GLY A 221 -8.14 3.19 28.25
C GLY A 221 -6.67 2.79 28.34
N LYS A 222 -6.42 1.48 28.20
CA LYS A 222 -5.06 0.91 28.16
C LYS A 222 -4.38 1.01 26.79
N TYR A 223 -5.13 1.30 25.73
CA TYR A 223 -4.60 1.39 24.37
C TYR A 223 -4.06 2.79 24.11
N LYS A 224 -2.88 2.87 23.50
CA LYS A 224 -2.20 4.11 23.13
C LYS A 224 -1.79 4.09 21.66
N LEU A 225 -1.47 5.23 21.07
CA LEU A 225 -0.90 5.29 19.71
C LEU A 225 0.54 4.76 19.69
N GLU A 226 1.29 4.96 20.77
CA GLU A 226 2.66 4.44 20.90
C GLU A 226 2.71 2.91 20.91
N GLY A 227 3.73 2.35 20.25
CA GLY A 227 3.90 0.91 20.16
C GLY A 227 4.87 0.47 19.07
N GLU A 228 5.08 -0.84 19.00
CA GLU A 228 5.88 -1.50 17.96
C GLU A 228 5.00 -2.41 17.09
N TYR A 229 5.10 -2.22 15.79
CA TYR A 229 4.31 -2.88 14.76
C TYR A 229 5.27 -3.60 13.81
N ASN A 230 5.70 -4.78 14.26
CA ASN A 230 6.83 -5.50 13.68
C ASN A 230 6.42 -6.49 12.56
N ASN A 231 5.11 -6.65 12.29
CA ASN A 231 4.62 -7.62 11.30
C ASN A 231 4.06 -6.91 10.05
N TYR A 232 4.87 -6.82 8.99
CA TYR A 232 4.44 -6.26 7.72
C TYR A 232 3.54 -7.24 6.94
N LYS A 233 2.34 -6.77 6.58
CA LYS A 233 1.28 -7.56 5.96
C LYS A 233 0.93 -7.15 4.53
N GLY A 234 1.56 -6.09 4.01
CA GLY A 234 1.30 -5.54 2.68
C GLY A 234 0.01 -4.72 2.59
N ASN A 235 -0.39 -4.35 1.37
CA ASN A 235 -1.63 -3.64 1.10
C ASN A 235 -2.83 -4.60 1.14
N ARG A 236 -3.52 -4.68 2.29
CA ARG A 236 -4.74 -5.50 2.42
C ARG A 236 -5.99 -4.66 2.21
N ARG A 237 -6.96 -5.24 1.52
CA ARG A 237 -8.35 -4.77 1.55
C ARG A 237 -9.00 -5.40 2.78
N THR A 238 -9.06 -4.66 3.86
CA THR A 238 -9.79 -5.06 5.07
C THR A 238 -11.21 -4.51 4.99
N VAL A 239 -12.20 -5.37 5.20
CA VAL A 239 -13.58 -4.94 5.42
C VAL A 239 -13.71 -4.67 6.91
N GLU A 240 -14.13 -3.47 7.29
CA GLU A 240 -14.33 -3.12 8.68
C GLU A 240 -15.66 -3.67 9.20
N THR A 241 -15.61 -4.32 10.37
CA THR A 241 -16.80 -4.83 11.05
C THR A 241 -17.13 -3.91 12.22
N PHE A 242 -18.33 -3.32 12.19
CA PHE A 242 -18.80 -2.37 13.18
C PHE A 242 -19.51 -3.11 14.33
N ASN A 243 -18.76 -3.68 15.25
CA ASN A 243 -19.32 -4.40 16.39
C ASN A 243 -19.39 -3.50 17.63
N MET A 244 -20.60 -3.09 18.02
CA MET A 244 -20.82 -2.28 19.22
C MET A 244 -22.19 -2.55 19.86
N PRO A 245 -22.35 -2.36 21.18
CA PRO A 245 -23.65 -2.44 21.84
C PRO A 245 -24.67 -1.47 21.24
N GLU A 246 -25.90 -1.96 21.08
CA GLU A 246 -27.03 -1.13 20.68
C GLU A 246 -27.38 -0.12 21.78
N GLN A 247 -27.59 1.15 21.42
CA GLN A 247 -27.97 2.22 22.34
C GLN A 247 -29.04 3.11 21.70
N SER A 248 -30.09 3.47 22.44
CA SER A 248 -31.19 4.28 21.90
C SER A 248 -31.40 5.55 22.72
N PHE A 249 -31.57 6.67 22.02
CA PHE A 249 -31.69 8.00 22.60
C PHE A 249 -32.89 8.73 22.01
N LYS A 250 -33.59 9.53 22.83
CA LYS A 250 -34.79 10.27 22.43
C LYS A 250 -34.59 11.78 22.56
N TYR A 251 -34.92 12.51 21.50
CA TYR A 251 -34.73 13.95 21.39
C TYR A 251 -36.04 14.63 21.03
N LYS A 252 -36.51 15.51 21.92
CA LYS A 252 -37.73 16.31 21.69
C LYS A 252 -37.50 17.46 20.70
N LYS A 253 -36.25 17.92 20.61
CA LYS A 253 -35.76 19.00 19.75
C LYS A 253 -34.30 18.69 19.41
N TYR A 254 -33.83 19.18 18.28
CA TYR A 254 -32.43 19.10 17.86
C TYR A 254 -32.04 20.43 17.20
N LEU A 255 -30.75 20.67 17.01
CA LEU A 255 -30.29 21.83 16.22
C LEU A 255 -30.12 21.39 14.76
N TRP A 256 -30.73 22.16 13.86
CA TRP A 256 -30.59 21.99 12.41
C TRP A 256 -29.75 23.12 11.85
N CYS A 257 -28.70 22.78 11.13
CA CYS A 257 -27.74 23.73 10.58
C CYS A 257 -27.69 23.54 9.05
N GLY A 258 -28.60 24.21 8.32
CA GLY A 258 -28.80 24.01 6.88
C GLY A 258 -27.70 24.58 5.97
N SER A 259 -26.87 25.51 6.44
CA SER A 259 -25.78 26.14 5.66
C SER A 259 -24.46 26.28 6.42
N GLY A 260 -24.31 25.57 7.55
CA GLY A 260 -23.11 25.57 8.38
C GLY A 260 -23.38 25.90 9.86
N PHE A 261 -22.34 25.94 10.68
CA PHE A 261 -22.44 26.11 12.14
C PHE A 261 -23.16 27.41 12.57
N ASP A 262 -23.06 28.48 11.77
CA ASP A 262 -23.69 29.77 12.09
C ASP A 262 -25.20 29.80 11.81
N SER A 263 -25.72 28.80 11.09
CA SER A 263 -27.13 28.73 10.69
C SER A 263 -27.96 27.80 11.58
N CYS A 264 -27.42 27.41 12.74
CA CYS A 264 -28.06 26.40 13.58
C CYS A 264 -29.32 26.94 14.27
N GLU A 265 -30.46 26.33 14.01
CA GLU A 265 -31.74 26.64 14.63
C GLU A 265 -32.31 25.46 15.41
N LYS A 266 -32.98 25.74 16.53
CA LYS A 266 -33.58 24.70 17.36
C LYS A 266 -34.95 24.31 16.80
N VAL A 267 -35.00 23.15 16.15
CA VAL A 267 -36.20 22.64 15.48
C VAL A 267 -36.85 21.50 16.28
N LYS A 268 -38.13 21.26 15.98
CA LYS A 268 -38.83 20.00 16.29
C LYS A 268 -39.00 19.26 14.97
N ASP A 269 -38.91 17.94 15.00
CA ASP A 269 -39.29 17.14 13.84
C ASP A 269 -40.81 17.23 13.67
N ASP A 270 -41.26 17.40 12.43
CA ASP A 270 -42.68 17.51 12.10
C ASP A 270 -43.45 16.24 12.49
N ASN A 271 -42.77 15.08 12.50
CA ASN A 271 -43.33 13.79 12.87
C ASN A 271 -43.19 13.46 14.38
N GLY A 272 -42.66 14.38 15.19
CA GLY A 272 -42.66 14.29 16.66
C GLY A 272 -41.29 14.09 17.30
N VAL A 273 -41.21 13.20 18.30
CA VAL A 273 -39.97 12.95 19.06
C VAL A 273 -39.05 12.05 18.24
N VAL A 274 -37.83 12.52 17.98
CA VAL A 274 -36.82 11.74 17.26
C VAL A 274 -36.20 10.71 18.20
N THR A 275 -36.21 9.45 17.81
CA THR A 275 -35.48 8.36 18.47
C THR A 275 -34.34 7.93 17.55
N ILE A 276 -33.11 7.95 18.06
CA ILE A 276 -31.95 7.43 17.32
C ILE A 276 -31.44 6.18 18.03
N THR A 277 -31.44 5.07 17.31
CA THR A 277 -30.85 3.79 17.74
C THR A 277 -29.51 3.61 17.04
N TRP A 278 -28.45 3.69 17.83
CA TRP A 278 -27.07 3.48 17.42
C TRP A 278 -26.68 2.01 17.46
N SER A 279 -25.95 1.53 16.45
CA SER A 279 -25.51 0.14 16.32
C SER A 279 -26.65 -0.87 16.47
N LYS A 280 -27.75 -0.65 15.73
CA LYS A 280 -28.92 -1.54 15.72
C LYS A 280 -28.51 -2.98 15.41
N GLY A 281 -28.92 -3.92 16.25
CA GLY A 281 -28.55 -5.33 16.18
C GLY A 281 -27.05 -5.61 16.37
N GLY A 282 -26.29 -4.64 16.89
CA GLY A 282 -24.87 -4.78 17.18
C GLY A 282 -23.92 -4.55 16.02
N ASN A 283 -24.43 -4.19 14.84
CA ASN A 283 -23.68 -4.22 13.57
C ASN A 283 -23.43 -2.83 12.95
N GLY A 284 -23.45 -1.76 13.75
CA GLY A 284 -23.17 -0.40 13.28
C GLY A 284 -24.26 0.25 12.43
N PHE A 285 -25.41 -0.41 12.23
CA PHE A 285 -26.58 0.23 11.64
C PHE A 285 -27.07 1.34 12.54
N ILE A 286 -27.49 2.45 11.96
CA ILE A 286 -28.11 3.54 12.70
C ILE A 286 -29.55 3.64 12.22
N GLU A 287 -30.49 3.76 13.15
CA GLU A 287 -31.89 3.99 12.85
C GLU A 287 -32.31 5.33 13.45
N ARG A 288 -32.95 6.17 12.64
CA ARG A 288 -33.61 7.40 13.08
C ARG A 288 -35.10 7.23 12.85
N ALA A 289 -35.89 7.28 13.92
CA ALA A 289 -37.34 7.19 13.87
C ALA A 289 -37.99 8.45 14.42
N ALA A 290 -39.00 8.99 13.74
CA ALA A 290 -39.84 10.08 14.21
C ALA A 290 -41.29 9.79 13.81
N GLY A 291 -42.16 9.50 14.78
CA GLY A 291 -43.51 9.01 14.50
C GLY A 291 -43.46 7.68 13.74
N ASP A 292 -44.18 7.60 12.62
CA ASP A 292 -44.19 6.45 11.72
C ASP A 292 -43.02 6.46 10.71
N ASP A 293 -42.27 7.57 10.64
CA ASP A 293 -41.16 7.71 9.70
C ASP A 293 -39.89 7.09 10.30
N VAL A 294 -39.34 6.08 9.60
CA VAL A 294 -38.16 5.33 10.05
C VAL A 294 -37.12 5.30 8.94
N HIS A 295 -35.95 5.85 9.22
CA HIS A 295 -34.81 5.86 8.33
C HIS A 295 -33.72 4.95 8.87
N THR A 296 -33.27 3.99 8.05
CA THR A 296 -32.14 3.13 8.39
C THR A 296 -30.90 3.56 7.59
N TYR A 297 -29.77 3.61 8.27
CA TYR A 297 -28.47 3.99 7.73
C TYR A 297 -27.53 2.79 7.85
N ARG A 298 -27.07 2.31 6.70
CA ARG A 298 -26.12 1.21 6.60
C ARG A 298 -24.70 1.74 6.78
N PRO A 299 -23.86 1.12 7.63
CA PRO A 299 -22.47 1.52 7.79
C PRO A 299 -21.63 1.09 6.58
N PHE A 300 -20.71 1.95 6.16
CA PHE A 300 -19.81 1.71 5.03
C PHE A 300 -18.35 1.83 5.41
N GLU A 301 -17.99 2.85 6.18
CA GLU A 301 -16.59 3.18 6.47
C GLU A 301 -16.48 3.80 7.86
N HIS A 302 -15.46 3.39 8.61
CA HIS A 302 -15.08 4.07 9.83
C HIS A 302 -14.35 5.35 9.48
N VAL A 303 -14.75 6.44 10.12
CA VAL A 303 -14.07 7.73 9.98
C VAL A 303 -13.22 7.92 11.23
N ILE A 304 -11.92 8.16 11.07
CA ILE A 304 -11.06 8.48 12.21
C ILE A 304 -11.23 9.97 12.51
N PRO A 305 -11.78 10.35 13.67
CA PRO A 305 -12.02 11.75 13.99
C PRO A 305 -10.71 12.52 14.22
N HIS A 306 -10.70 13.79 13.86
CA HIS A 306 -9.63 14.72 14.21
C HIS A 306 -9.93 15.41 15.54
N LYS A 307 -8.91 16.00 16.18
CA LYS A 307 -9.05 16.71 17.45
C LYS A 307 -10.20 17.74 17.48
N ARG A 308 -10.43 18.44 16.35
CA ARG A 308 -11.54 19.40 16.21
C ARG A 308 -12.93 18.79 16.38
N ASP A 309 -13.06 17.48 16.16
CA ASP A 309 -14.31 16.74 16.29
C ASP A 309 -14.51 16.25 17.74
N PHE A 310 -13.58 16.52 18.66
CA PHE A 310 -13.68 16.03 20.03
C PHE A 310 -14.55 16.97 20.86
N TYR A 311 -15.34 16.40 21.76
CA TYR A 311 -16.22 17.17 22.63
C TYR A 311 -15.75 17.06 24.08
N ASN A 312 -15.29 18.17 24.66
CA ASN A 312 -14.73 18.21 26.02
C ASN A 312 -13.67 17.13 26.28
N GLY A 313 -12.80 16.87 25.30
CA GLY A 313 -11.76 15.85 25.36
C GLY A 313 -12.23 14.41 25.05
N GLU A 314 -13.53 14.20 24.83
CA GLU A 314 -14.06 12.92 24.37
C GLU A 314 -13.95 12.80 22.83
N LYS A 315 -13.26 11.76 22.38
CA LYS A 315 -13.24 11.35 20.97
C LYS A 315 -14.54 10.66 20.57
N PRO A 316 -15.23 11.10 19.51
CA PRO A 316 -16.43 10.42 19.03
C PRO A 316 -16.11 9.09 18.35
N ILE A 317 -17.12 8.24 18.25
CA ILE A 317 -17.13 7.12 17.31
C ILE A 317 -17.78 7.63 16.03
N ALA A 318 -17.02 7.73 14.95
CA ALA A 318 -17.50 8.27 13.69
C ALA A 318 -17.68 7.19 12.61
N ILE A 319 -18.88 7.11 12.03
CA ILE A 319 -19.21 6.13 10.99
C ILE A 319 -19.81 6.86 9.81
N LYS A 320 -19.23 6.62 8.63
CA LYS A 320 -19.82 7.01 7.35
C LYS A 320 -20.85 5.95 6.95
N THR A 321 -22.05 6.43 6.72
CA THR A 321 -23.22 5.61 6.44
C THR A 321 -23.92 6.08 5.16
N LYS A 322 -24.76 5.20 4.61
CA LYS A 322 -25.68 5.53 3.53
C LYS A 322 -27.09 5.16 3.97
N ARG A 323 -28.04 6.06 3.75
CA ARG A 323 -29.45 5.79 3.99
C ARG A 323 -29.96 4.70 3.03
N THR A 324 -30.78 3.77 3.50
CA THR A 324 -31.16 2.56 2.72
C THR A 324 -32.20 2.81 1.64
N ASP A 325 -33.00 3.86 1.78
CA ASP A 325 -34.13 4.25 0.93
C ASP A 325 -33.83 5.48 0.04
N MET A 326 -32.64 6.09 0.16
CA MET A 326 -32.19 7.19 -0.70
C MET A 326 -30.93 6.83 -1.49
N ALA A 327 -30.93 7.15 -2.77
CA ALA A 327 -29.74 7.08 -3.62
C ALA A 327 -29.07 8.46 -3.69
N GLY A 328 -27.81 8.56 -3.27
CA GLY A 328 -26.95 9.71 -3.63
C GLY A 328 -26.39 10.55 -2.48
N GLU A 329 -26.71 10.24 -1.22
CA GLU A 329 -26.20 11.02 -0.08
C GLU A 329 -25.43 10.15 0.92
N TRP A 330 -24.27 10.66 1.34
CA TRP A 330 -23.46 10.08 2.41
C TRP A 330 -23.69 10.87 3.69
N MET A 331 -23.88 10.16 4.79
CA MET A 331 -24.00 10.77 6.12
C MET A 331 -22.86 10.29 7.00
N ILE A 332 -22.15 11.22 7.61
CA ILE A 332 -21.20 10.91 8.67
C ILE A 332 -21.91 11.14 9.99
N TRP A 333 -21.93 10.09 10.81
CA TRP A 333 -22.44 10.18 12.16
C TRP A 333 -21.31 10.18 13.16
N TYR A 334 -21.38 11.07 14.15
CA TYR A 334 -20.48 11.15 15.28
C TYR A 334 -21.28 10.82 16.54
N PHE A 335 -20.83 9.84 17.31
CA PHE A 335 -21.46 9.43 18.56
C PHE A 335 -20.51 9.60 19.74
N TYR A 336 -20.98 10.27 20.79
CA TYR A 336 -20.25 10.58 22.02
C TYR A 336 -20.83 9.74 23.16
N PRO A 337 -20.29 8.54 23.43
CA PRO A 337 -20.89 7.61 24.38
C PRO A 337 -20.92 8.14 25.82
N ASN A 338 -19.91 8.89 26.26
CA ASN A 338 -19.72 9.33 27.65
C ASN A 338 -20.30 10.73 27.91
N ALA A 339 -20.44 11.58 26.90
CA ALA A 339 -21.07 12.88 27.02
C ALA A 339 -22.52 12.77 27.50
N GLN A 340 -22.96 13.63 28.42
CA GLN A 340 -24.29 13.49 29.03
C GLN A 340 -25.42 13.93 28.11
N ARG A 341 -25.41 15.20 27.69
CA ARG A 341 -26.46 15.82 26.86
C ARG A 341 -26.16 15.70 25.37
N PHE A 342 -25.06 16.31 24.93
CA PHE A 342 -24.58 16.20 23.56
C PHE A 342 -24.18 14.77 23.23
N LYS A 343 -25.02 14.06 22.47
CA LYS A 343 -24.85 12.62 22.22
C LYS A 343 -24.43 12.33 20.80
N MET A 344 -24.99 13.05 19.82
CA MET A 344 -24.81 12.71 18.42
C MET A 344 -24.79 13.92 17.51
N VAL A 345 -23.99 13.82 16.45
CA VAL A 345 -24.03 14.73 15.31
C VAL A 345 -24.18 13.91 14.04
N ARG A 346 -25.07 14.35 13.14
CA ARG A 346 -25.17 13.81 11.79
C ARG A 346 -24.82 14.91 10.80
N ALA A 347 -23.82 14.68 9.97
CA ALA A 347 -23.45 15.55 8.87
C ALA A 347 -23.84 14.91 7.54
N GLY A 348 -24.68 15.58 6.76
CA GLY A 348 -25.00 15.20 5.39
C GLY A 348 -24.02 15.85 4.42
N MET A 349 -23.41 15.05 3.54
CA MET A 349 -22.49 15.52 2.51
C MET A 349 -23.10 15.29 1.13
N ARG A 350 -23.69 16.35 0.56
CA ARG A 350 -24.08 16.41 -0.85
C ARG A 350 -23.14 17.38 -1.58
N GLU A 351 -22.96 17.20 -2.89
CA GLU A 351 -22.00 18.02 -3.67
C GLU A 351 -22.37 19.52 -3.69
N ASP A 352 -23.65 19.84 -3.50
CA ASP A 352 -24.23 21.18 -3.58
C ASP A 352 -24.64 21.76 -2.21
N ILE A 353 -24.83 20.92 -1.19
CA ILE A 353 -25.29 21.32 0.15
C ILE A 353 -24.64 20.45 1.23
N ALA A 354 -24.03 21.09 2.23
CA ALA A 354 -23.63 20.45 3.47
C ALA A 354 -24.54 20.94 4.60
N TYR A 355 -25.15 20.01 5.32
CA TYR A 355 -25.98 20.32 6.48
C TYR A 355 -25.56 19.48 7.68
N MET A 356 -25.98 19.92 8.86
CA MET A 356 -25.69 19.22 10.11
C MET A 356 -26.90 19.19 11.04
N GLU A 357 -27.09 18.05 11.69
CA GLU A 357 -28.03 17.87 12.80
C GLU A 357 -27.24 17.60 14.08
N ILE A 358 -27.52 18.36 15.13
CA ILE A 358 -26.91 18.17 16.45
C ILE A 358 -27.98 17.75 17.45
N TYR A 359 -27.74 16.61 18.11
CA TYR A 359 -28.63 16.00 19.07
C TYR A 359 -28.05 16.09 20.49
N GLU A 360 -28.73 16.89 21.32
CA GLU A 360 -28.37 17.26 22.71
C GLU A 360 -29.43 16.94 23.77
#